data_AF-A0A920BI52-F1
#
_entry.id   AF-A0A920BI52-F1
#
_cell.length_a   1.000
_cell.length_b   1.000
_cell.length_c   1.000
_cell.angle_alpha   90.00
_cell.angle_beta   90.00
_cell.angle_gamma   90.00
#
_symmetry.space_group_name_H-M   'P 1'
#
loop_
_entity.id
_entity.type
_entity.pdbx_description
1 polymer ?
#
loop_
_entity_poly.entity_id
_entity_poly.type
_entity_poly.pdbx_seq_one_letter_code
_entity_poly.pdbx_strand_id
1 'polypeptide(L)' 'MCRKNSKQHLLIVTHVSPIKAAVAWTLGVNDSVGWRTRLDTASFTQIQIDSNTPVLLKFNHTAEKRN' A
#
# COMPACT_ATOMS: atom_id res chain seq x y z
N MET A 1 -19.66 19.98 19.31
CA MET A 1 -18.23 19.66 19.08
C MET A 1 -18.11 18.90 17.75
N CYS A 2 -17.85 19.58 16.63
CA CYS A 2 -17.77 18.94 15.32
C CYS A 2 -16.40 18.27 15.17
N ARG A 3 -16.36 16.93 15.17
CA ARG A 3 -15.13 16.15 15.03
C ARG A 3 -14.72 16.23 13.55
N LYS A 4 -13.70 17.02 13.21
CA LYS A 4 -13.07 16.98 11.87
C LYS A 4 -12.57 15.55 11.67
N ASN A 5 -13.27 14.75 10.89
CA ASN A 5 -12.80 13.45 10.43
C ASN A 5 -11.76 13.70 9.34
N SER A 6 -10.54 14.10 9.72
CA SER A 6 -9.48 14.40 8.77
C SER A 6 -8.84 13.11 8.27
N LYS A 7 -9.60 12.27 7.58
CA LYS A 7 -9.02 11.22 6.74
C LYS A 7 -8.26 11.92 5.62
N GLN A 8 -6.94 11.83 5.65
CA GLN A 8 -6.05 12.37 4.63
C GLN A 8 -5.53 11.22 3.77
N HIS A 9 -5.47 11.44 2.47
CA HIS A 9 -4.90 10.48 1.53
C HIS A 9 -3.56 11.02 1.04
N LEU A 10 -2.50 10.24 1.24
CA LEU A 10 -1.15 10.53 0.74
C LEU A 10 -0.86 9.59 -0.43
N LEU A 11 -0.43 10.16 -1.56
CA LEU A 11 0.03 9.39 -2.72
C LEU A 11 1.56 9.45 -2.79
N ILE A 12 2.19 8.28 -2.76
CA ILE A 12 3.65 8.13 -2.92
C ILE A 12 3.87 7.38 -4.22
N VAL A 13 4.60 7.99 -5.15
CA VAL A 13 4.99 7.37 -6.42
C VAL A 13 6.45 6.97 -6.33
N THR A 14 6.71 5.69 -6.53
CA THR A 14 8.05 5.12 -6.43
C THR A 14 8.14 3.81 -7.20
N HIS A 15 9.30 3.16 -7.15
CA HIS A 15 9.59 1.91 -7.84
C HIS A 15 9.10 0.68 -7.08
N VAL A 16 9.27 -0.49 -7.70
CA VAL A 16 8.81 -1.78 -7.17
C VAL A 16 9.46 -2.13 -5.83
N SER A 17 10.77 -1.93 -5.67
CA SER A 17 11.48 -2.33 -4.45
C SER A 17 11.03 -1.55 -3.21
N PRO A 18 10.93 -0.20 -3.23
CA PRO A 18 10.38 0.54 -2.10
C PRO A 18 8.92 0.19 -1.77
N ILE A 19 8.08 -0.08 -2.77
CA ILE A 19 6.69 -0.50 -2.53
C ILE A 19 6.64 -1.86 -1.80
N LYS A 20 7.44 -2.83 -2.26
CA LYS A 20 7.51 -4.15 -1.62
C LYS A 20 8.07 -4.10 -0.21
N ALA A 21 9.05 -3.23 0.04
CA ALA A 21 9.56 -2.98 1.39
C ALA A 21 8.46 -2.41 2.31
N ALA A 22 7.66 -1.44 1.82
CA ALA A 22 6.53 -0.90 2.57
C ALA A 22 5.46 -1.96 2.87
N VAL A 23 5.23 -2.91 1.96
CA VAL A 23 4.33 -4.06 2.18
C VAL A 23 4.88 -5.00 3.26
N ALA A 24 6.17 -5.34 3.22
CA ALA A 24 6.81 -6.16 4.24
C ALA A 24 6.74 -5.49 5.64
N TRP A 25 7.04 -4.20 5.71
CA TRP A 25 6.88 -3.39 6.92
C TRP A 25 5.44 -3.38 7.44
N THR A 26 4.48 -3.16 6.55
CA THR A 26 3.04 -3.12 6.91
C THR A 26 2.57 -4.44 7.52
N LEU A 27 3.01 -5.57 6.97
CA LEU A 27 2.62 -6.89 7.44
C LEU A 27 3.44 -7.38 8.64
N GLY A 28 4.51 -6.66 9.03
CA GLY A 28 5.42 -7.07 10.10
C GLY A 28 6.22 -8.33 9.76
N VAL A 29 6.52 -8.55 8.47
CA VAL A 29 7.21 -9.74 7.96
C VAL A 29 8.58 -9.39 7.37
N ASN A 30 9.42 -10.40 7.16
CA ASN A 30 10.72 -10.23 6.51
C ASN A 30 10.57 -9.88 5.01
N ASP A 31 11.55 -9.13 4.49
CA ASP A 31 11.68 -8.70 3.09
C ASP A 31 11.60 -9.81 2.04
N SER A 32 11.75 -11.08 2.44
CA SER A 32 11.53 -12.24 1.57
C SER A 32 10.16 -12.27 0.87
N VAL A 33 9.14 -11.56 1.42
CA VAL A 33 7.84 -11.35 0.77
C VAL A 33 7.97 -10.57 -0.55
N GLY A 34 8.98 -9.71 -0.67
CA GLY A 34 9.24 -8.97 -1.90
C GLY A 34 9.52 -9.88 -3.11
N TRP A 35 10.16 -11.03 -2.89
CA TRP A 35 10.42 -12.01 -3.94
C TRP A 35 9.20 -12.89 -4.26
N ARG A 36 8.23 -12.96 -3.34
CA ARG A 36 7.02 -13.79 -3.45
C ARG A 36 5.79 -13.04 -3.95
N THR A 37 5.93 -11.73 -4.20
CA THR A 37 4.82 -10.86 -4.60
C THR A 37 5.06 -10.25 -5.98
N ARG A 38 4.04 -10.25 -6.83
CA ARG A 38 4.07 -9.54 -8.12
C ARG A 38 3.53 -8.13 -7.94
N LEU A 39 4.17 -7.15 -8.58
CA LEU A 39 3.68 -5.79 -8.67
C LEU A 39 3.75 -5.35 -10.13
N ASP A 40 2.61 -5.00 -10.70
CA ASP A 40 2.44 -4.62 -12.09
C ASP A 40 2.67 -3.12 -12.28
N THR A 41 3.08 -2.75 -13.50
CA THR A 41 3.24 -1.35 -13.90
C THR A 41 1.90 -0.63 -13.83
N ALA A 42 1.90 0.61 -13.35
CA ALA A 42 0.70 1.42 -13.14
C ALA A 42 -0.33 0.79 -12.18
N SER A 43 0.10 -0.14 -11.32
CA SER A 43 -0.68 -0.57 -10.16
C SER A 43 -0.48 0.38 -8.98
N PHE A 44 -1.40 0.33 -8.03
CA PHE A 44 -1.24 0.98 -6.72
C PHE A 44 -1.37 -0.02 -5.57
N THR A 45 -0.78 0.34 -4.44
CA THR A 45 -0.90 -0.37 -3.16
C THR A 45 -1.42 0.61 -2.13
N GLN A 46 -2.39 0.18 -1.32
CA GLN A 46 -3.03 1.03 -0.32
C GLN A 46 -2.76 0.47 1.08
N ILE A 47 -2.13 1.29 1.91
CA ILE A 47 -1.86 1.02 3.31
C ILE A 47 -2.66 2.03 4.13
N GLN A 48 -3.42 1.54 5.11
CA GLN A 48 -4.04 2.39 6.11
C GLN A 48 -3.15 2.43 7.34
N ILE A 49 -2.84 3.63 7.80
CA ILE A 49 -2.13 3.86 9.06
C ILE A 49 -3.15 4.43 10.03
N ASP A 50 -3.64 3.59 10.95
CA ASP A 50 -4.36 4.05 12.13
C ASP A 50 -3.37 4.23 13.30
N SER A 51 -3.88 4.58 14.47
CA SER A 51 -3.16 4.98 15.69
C SER A 51 -1.99 4.10 16.13
N ASN A 52 -1.84 2.84 15.68
CA ASN A 52 -0.57 2.11 15.88
C ASN A 52 -0.32 0.86 15.01
N THR A 53 -1.24 0.48 14.13
CA THR A 53 -1.08 -0.76 13.34
C THR A 53 -1.32 -0.47 11.87
N PRO A 54 -0.28 -0.53 11.01
CA PRO A 54 -0.47 -0.39 9.59
C PRO A 54 -1.21 -1.62 9.05
N VAL A 55 -2.19 -1.39 8.17
CA VAL A 55 -3.00 -2.45 7.57
C VAL A 55 -2.91 -2.34 6.06
N LEU A 56 -2.55 -3.44 5.40
CA LEU A 56 -2.53 -3.54 3.96
C LEU A 56 -3.96 -3.74 3.45
N LEU A 57 -4.54 -2.71 2.83
CA LEU A 57 -5.92 -2.75 2.32
C LEU A 57 -6.00 -3.31 0.91
N LYS A 58 -5.07 -2.90 0.04
CA LYS A 58 -5.02 -3.30 -1.37
C LYS A 58 -3.57 -3.49 -1.78
N PHE A 59 -3.32 -4.52 -2.57
CA PHE A 59 -2.01 -4.80 -3.12
C PHE A 59 -2.13 -5.07 -4.63
N ASN A 60 -1.20 -4.50 -5.40
CA ASN A 60 -1.12 -4.68 -6.85
C ASN A 60 -2.45 -4.43 -7.59
N HIS A 61 -3.18 -3.39 -7.21
CA HIS A 61 -4.45 -3.09 -7.83
C HIS A 61 -4.22 -2.25 -9.09
N THR A 62 -4.58 -2.77 -10.25
CA THR A 62 -4.58 -2.04 -11.52
C THR A 62 -5.97 -1.50 -11.80
N ALA A 63 -6.08 -0.44 -12.59
CA ALA A 63 -7.37 -0.04 -13.13
C ALA A 63 -7.87 -1.15 -14.06
N GLU A 64 -9.14 -1.51 -13.95
CA GLU A 64 -9.76 -2.44 -14.89
C GLU A 64 -9.63 -1.85 -16.30
N LYS A 65 -9.24 -2.67 -17.27
CA LYS A 65 -9.18 -2.26 -18.67
C LYS A 65 -10.61 -1.93 -19.08
N ARG A 66 -10.92 -0.65 -19.27
CA ARG A 66 -12.17 -0.21 -19.88
C ARG A 66 -12.08 -0.58 -21.37
N ASN A 67 -12.57 -1.78 -21.71
CA ASN A 67 -12.77 -2.22 -23.08
C ASN A 67 -13.96 -1.47 -23.69
#